data_AF-A0A818EH89-F1
#
_entry.id   AF-A0A818EH89-F1
#
_cell.length_a   1.000
_cell.length_b   1.000
_cell.length_c   1.000
_cell.angle_alpha   90.00
_cell.angle_beta   90.00
_cell.angle_gamma   90.00
#
_symmetry.space_group_name_H-M   'P 1'
#
loop_
_entity.id
_entity.type
_entity.pdbx_description
1 polymer ?
#
loop_
_entity_poly.entity_id
_entity_poly.type
_entity_poly.pdbx_seq_one_letter_code
_entity_poly.pdbx_strand_id
1 'polypeptide(L)'
;YHTDKHCSKDSYYHGPEFNYDHYDETLKLKPAVKYARDIVQYWIEEFHLDGIRFDADKQLNNYNILHELDHLARSIRLNQPFFTQAEHVPETLNIAKENNGPVDACSSSRFHDVICQALIDQNKFELDHIKYVISASNLVNYLTSHNNERLLYLINHMGKAYDENDAFQRVRLGAIVLMTSVSTPLIWQGDEFGEARNLGNDNYHRKKLLMEWALMEKEQNKNLYNTFKHLIELRHKIINKEKYNKINFFYENSEHRILAYTRLNNINIEDIVVITNFANEKKIKYEIKNFPHNGQWIDWLTNDIYTVNNSILKLDLKPFDGKVLIKQK
;
A
#
# COMPACT_ATOMS: atom_id res chain seq x y z
N TYR A 1 13.39 -21.61 -28.05
CA TYR A 1 12.32 -20.89 -27.33
C TYR A 1 12.73 -20.32 -25.98
N HIS A 2 13.94 -20.59 -25.47
CA HIS A 2 14.44 -20.06 -24.20
C HIS A 2 15.74 -19.27 -24.36
N THR A 3 16.08 -18.44 -23.38
CA THR A 3 17.34 -17.71 -23.24
C THR A 3 17.87 -17.79 -21.82
N ASP A 4 19.19 -17.79 -21.66
CA ASP A 4 19.86 -17.48 -20.39
C ASP A 4 20.15 -15.97 -20.36
N LYS A 5 19.11 -15.15 -20.14
CA LYS A 5 19.25 -13.68 -20.07
C LYS A 5 20.00 -13.24 -18.82
N HIS A 6 19.83 -13.97 -17.71
CA HIS A 6 20.60 -13.78 -16.48
C HIS A 6 21.63 -14.89 -16.32
N CYS A 7 22.80 -14.57 -15.74
CA CYS A 7 23.88 -15.53 -15.59
C CYS A 7 23.50 -16.59 -14.55
N SER A 8 23.87 -17.86 -14.73
CA SER A 8 23.64 -18.91 -13.73
C SER A 8 24.34 -18.66 -12.38
N LYS A 9 25.21 -17.63 -12.30
CA LYS A 9 25.88 -17.16 -11.09
C LYS A 9 25.18 -15.95 -10.45
N ASP A 10 24.18 -15.35 -11.10
CA ASP A 10 23.36 -14.32 -10.49
C ASP A 10 22.47 -14.94 -9.43
N SER A 11 22.39 -14.31 -8.26
CA SER A 11 21.51 -14.72 -7.16
C SER A 11 20.02 -14.71 -7.52
N TYR A 12 19.67 -14.19 -8.71
CA TYR A 12 18.32 -14.06 -9.25
C TYR A 12 18.07 -14.97 -10.47
N TYR A 13 18.96 -15.91 -10.76
CA TYR A 13 18.71 -16.92 -11.80
C TYR A 13 17.72 -17.98 -11.29
N HIS A 14 16.51 -17.96 -11.84
CA HIS A 14 15.42 -18.88 -11.46
C HIS A 14 15.18 -19.99 -12.50
N GLY A 15 16.11 -20.16 -13.46
CA GLY A 15 16.03 -21.15 -14.53
C GLY A 15 15.91 -20.52 -15.92
N PRO A 16 15.74 -21.33 -16.97
CA PRO A 16 15.65 -20.86 -18.35
C PRO A 16 14.39 -20.01 -18.58
N GLU A 17 14.58 -18.83 -19.19
CA GLU A 17 13.50 -17.87 -19.44
C GLU A 17 12.96 -17.98 -20.86
N PHE A 18 11.73 -17.53 -21.09
CA PHE A 18 11.20 -17.44 -22.44
C PHE A 18 11.94 -16.40 -23.29
N ASN A 19 12.30 -16.79 -24.51
CA ASN A 19 12.84 -15.87 -25.49
C ASN A 19 11.70 -15.22 -26.30
N TYR A 20 11.25 -14.03 -25.86
CA TYR A 20 10.22 -13.24 -26.54
C TYR A 20 10.69 -12.56 -27.83
N ASP A 21 11.98 -12.61 -28.14
CA ASP A 21 12.55 -12.00 -29.34
C ASP A 21 12.72 -13.03 -30.48
N HIS A 22 12.76 -14.32 -30.14
CA HIS A 22 12.90 -15.40 -31.11
C HIS A 22 11.68 -15.54 -32.01
N TYR A 23 11.90 -15.32 -33.32
CA TYR A 23 10.95 -15.61 -34.38
C TYR A 23 11.25 -16.99 -34.97
N ASP A 24 10.22 -17.82 -35.08
CA ASP A 24 10.28 -19.15 -35.69
C ASP A 24 9.85 -19.05 -37.15
N GLU A 25 10.79 -19.27 -38.08
CA GLU A 25 10.54 -19.16 -39.53
C GLU A 25 9.59 -20.23 -40.07
N THR A 26 9.51 -21.40 -39.41
CA THR A 26 8.61 -22.48 -39.83
C THR A 26 7.18 -22.16 -39.44
N LEU A 27 6.98 -21.70 -38.20
CA LEU A 27 5.67 -21.31 -37.68
C LEU A 27 5.24 -19.90 -38.10
N LYS A 28 6.19 -19.09 -38.61
CA LYS A 28 6.02 -17.68 -38.99
C LYS A 28 5.44 -16.81 -37.87
N LEU A 29 5.94 -17.02 -36.65
CA LEU A 29 5.50 -16.30 -35.45
C LEU A 29 6.57 -16.31 -34.36
N LYS A 30 6.36 -15.54 -33.28
CA LYS A 30 7.16 -15.61 -32.04
C LYS A 30 6.48 -16.54 -31.01
N PRO A 31 6.94 -17.77 -30.77
CA PRO A 31 6.15 -18.75 -30.01
C PRO A 31 5.93 -18.37 -28.55
N ALA A 32 6.94 -17.77 -27.89
CA ALA A 32 6.81 -17.30 -26.52
C ALA A 32 5.78 -16.16 -26.39
N VAL A 33 5.77 -15.22 -27.33
CA VAL A 33 4.77 -14.13 -27.38
C VAL A 33 3.38 -14.71 -27.59
N LYS A 34 3.22 -15.61 -28.57
CA LYS A 34 1.93 -16.27 -28.82
C LYS A 34 1.43 -17.00 -27.58
N TYR A 35 2.28 -17.79 -26.94
CA TYR A 35 1.92 -18.53 -25.72
C TYR A 35 1.46 -17.60 -24.59
N ALA A 36 2.19 -16.51 -24.33
CA ALA A 36 1.81 -15.54 -23.31
C ALA A 36 0.48 -14.84 -23.63
N ARG A 37 0.26 -14.46 -24.90
CA ARG A 37 -1.01 -13.90 -25.36
C ARG A 37 -2.16 -14.87 -25.18
N ASP A 38 -2.00 -16.13 -25.60
CA ASP A 38 -3.03 -17.16 -25.50
C ASP A 38 -3.45 -17.38 -24.03
N ILE A 39 -2.49 -17.37 -23.08
CA ILE A 39 -2.78 -17.44 -21.64
C ILE A 39 -3.60 -16.24 -21.17
N VAL A 40 -3.14 -15.02 -21.47
CA VAL A 40 -3.81 -13.79 -21.03
C VAL A 40 -5.22 -13.72 -21.60
N GLN A 41 -5.37 -14.03 -22.89
CA GLN A 41 -6.67 -14.08 -23.55
C GLN A 41 -7.60 -15.10 -22.88
N TYR A 42 -7.13 -16.35 -22.67
CA TYR A 42 -7.94 -17.39 -22.05
C TYR A 42 -8.50 -16.97 -20.68
N TRP A 43 -7.65 -16.43 -19.79
CA TRP A 43 -8.11 -16.02 -18.46
C TRP A 43 -9.10 -14.86 -18.50
N ILE A 44 -8.96 -13.94 -19.45
CA ILE A 44 -9.86 -12.81 -19.58
C ILE A 44 -11.18 -13.21 -20.24
N GLU A 45 -11.16 -14.05 -21.27
CA GLU A 45 -12.36 -14.48 -21.99
C GLU A 45 -13.19 -15.47 -21.18
N GLU A 46 -12.55 -16.47 -20.56
CA GLU A 46 -13.26 -17.55 -19.86
C GLU A 46 -13.61 -17.21 -18.40
N PHE A 47 -12.76 -16.43 -17.73
CA PHE A 47 -12.91 -16.10 -16.30
C PHE A 47 -13.14 -14.62 -16.02
N HIS A 48 -13.14 -13.78 -17.06
CA HIS A 48 -13.49 -12.36 -16.95
C HIS A 48 -12.63 -11.56 -15.97
N LEU A 49 -11.33 -11.86 -15.88
CA LEU A 49 -10.41 -11.15 -15.00
C LEU A 49 -10.45 -9.62 -15.21
N ASP A 50 -10.43 -8.89 -14.10
CA ASP A 50 -10.40 -7.42 -14.07
C ASP A 50 -8.97 -6.83 -14.02
N GLY A 51 -7.95 -7.68 -14.01
CA GLY A 51 -6.57 -7.23 -13.97
C GLY A 51 -5.53 -8.35 -13.93
N ILE A 52 -4.27 -7.98 -14.15
CA ILE A 52 -3.11 -8.88 -14.11
C ILE A 52 -1.99 -8.24 -13.30
N ARG A 53 -1.42 -9.00 -12.37
CA ARG A 53 -0.17 -8.67 -11.67
C ARG A 53 0.96 -9.50 -12.28
N PHE A 54 1.94 -8.83 -12.88
CA PHE A 54 3.15 -9.44 -13.44
C PHE A 54 4.16 -9.69 -12.32
N ASP A 55 4.46 -10.96 -12.09
CA ASP A 55 5.48 -11.43 -11.16
C ASP A 55 6.89 -11.18 -11.71
N ALA A 56 7.84 -10.84 -10.83
CA ALA A 56 9.26 -10.74 -11.15
C ALA A 56 9.54 -9.98 -12.47
N ASP A 57 8.91 -8.82 -12.65
CA ASP A 57 8.95 -8.05 -13.90
C ASP A 57 10.38 -7.69 -14.32
N LYS A 58 11.20 -7.33 -13.34
CA LYS A 58 12.60 -6.99 -13.58
C LYS A 58 13.37 -8.15 -14.21
N GLN A 59 13.02 -9.38 -13.85
CA GLN A 59 13.62 -10.59 -14.41
C GLN A 59 13.11 -10.84 -15.84
N LEU A 60 11.83 -10.62 -16.09
CA LEU A 60 11.24 -10.68 -17.44
C LEU A 60 12.00 -9.75 -18.42
N ASN A 61 12.42 -8.57 -17.94
CA ASN A 61 13.28 -7.61 -18.64
C ASN A 61 12.85 -7.37 -20.10
N ASN A 62 11.55 -7.18 -20.32
CA ASN A 62 10.98 -6.95 -21.64
C ASN A 62 9.69 -6.13 -21.52
N TYR A 63 9.79 -4.81 -21.66
CA TYR A 63 8.61 -3.94 -21.60
C TYR A 63 7.68 -4.09 -22.82
N ASN A 64 8.22 -4.51 -23.97
CA ASN A 64 7.42 -4.68 -25.18
C ASN A 64 6.37 -5.77 -25.01
N ILE A 65 6.73 -6.93 -24.41
CA ILE A 65 5.74 -7.98 -24.16
C ILE A 65 4.68 -7.51 -23.16
N LEU A 66 5.03 -6.72 -22.14
CA LEU A 66 4.05 -6.22 -21.17
C LEU A 66 3.07 -5.23 -21.80
N HIS A 67 3.57 -4.31 -22.64
CA HIS A 67 2.71 -3.44 -23.44
C HIS A 67 1.77 -4.27 -24.32
N GLU A 68 2.29 -5.29 -25.00
CA GLU A 68 1.51 -6.17 -25.86
C GLU A 68 0.40 -6.90 -25.08
N LEU A 69 0.70 -7.41 -23.88
CA LEU A 69 -0.27 -8.10 -23.03
C LEU A 69 -1.31 -7.14 -22.44
N ASP A 70 -0.93 -5.94 -21.99
CA ASP A 70 -1.88 -4.91 -21.53
C ASP A 70 -2.81 -4.44 -22.66
N HIS A 71 -2.26 -4.21 -23.86
CA HIS A 71 -3.06 -3.84 -25.03
C HIS A 71 -4.03 -4.95 -25.44
N LEU A 72 -3.57 -6.20 -25.47
CA LEU A 72 -4.43 -7.36 -25.74
C LEU A 72 -5.56 -7.43 -24.71
N ALA A 73 -5.24 -7.39 -23.42
CA ALA A 73 -6.23 -7.47 -22.36
C ALA A 73 -7.32 -6.39 -22.48
N ARG A 74 -6.93 -5.14 -22.76
CA ARG A 74 -7.88 -4.02 -22.96
C ARG A 74 -8.67 -4.12 -24.26
N SER A 75 -8.11 -4.72 -25.30
CA SER A 75 -8.84 -4.97 -26.54
C SER A 75 -9.93 -6.04 -26.39
N ILE A 76 -9.79 -6.96 -25.43
CA ILE A 76 -10.82 -7.94 -25.07
C ILE A 76 -11.84 -7.30 -24.11
N ARG A 77 -11.36 -6.53 -23.13
CA ARG A 77 -12.17 -5.86 -22.10
C ARG A 77 -12.62 -4.46 -22.52
N LEU A 78 -13.10 -4.29 -23.76
CA LEU A 78 -13.51 -2.98 -24.29
C LEU A 78 -14.53 -2.32 -23.37
N ASN A 79 -14.27 -1.06 -23.02
CA ASN A 79 -15.11 -0.23 -22.14
C ASN A 79 -15.30 -0.76 -20.71
N GLN A 80 -14.50 -1.75 -20.27
CA GLN A 80 -14.50 -2.24 -18.90
C GLN A 80 -13.19 -1.84 -18.20
N PRO A 81 -13.23 -1.54 -16.88
CA PRO A 81 -12.01 -1.35 -16.12
C PRO A 81 -11.11 -2.58 -16.22
N PHE A 82 -9.82 -2.34 -16.41
CA PHE A 82 -8.79 -3.36 -16.36
C PHE A 82 -7.54 -2.77 -15.71
N PHE A 83 -6.98 -3.46 -14.72
CA PHE A 83 -5.84 -2.99 -13.94
C PHE A 83 -4.61 -3.86 -14.13
N THR A 84 -3.47 -3.25 -14.47
CA THR A 84 -2.18 -3.95 -14.54
C THR A 84 -1.22 -3.49 -13.46
N GLN A 85 -0.58 -4.45 -12.81
CA GLN A 85 0.42 -4.22 -11.77
C GLN A 85 1.70 -4.98 -12.10
N ALA A 86 2.86 -4.44 -11.76
CA ALA A 86 4.12 -5.16 -11.83
C ALA A 86 4.79 -5.28 -10.45
N GLU A 87 5.47 -6.39 -10.21
CA GLU A 87 6.49 -6.51 -9.17
C GLU A 87 7.86 -6.24 -9.79
N HIS A 88 8.29 -4.99 -9.75
CA HIS A 88 9.63 -4.57 -10.09
C HIS A 88 10.37 -4.24 -8.79
N VAL A 89 11.46 -4.94 -8.45
CA VAL A 89 12.18 -4.74 -7.17
C VAL A 89 13.66 -4.37 -7.41
N PRO A 90 14.16 -3.25 -6.86
CA PRO A 90 13.39 -2.20 -6.16
C PRO A 90 12.41 -1.52 -7.11
N GLU A 91 11.31 -0.97 -6.58
CA GLU A 91 10.27 -0.33 -7.40
C GLU A 91 10.79 0.81 -8.29
N THR A 92 10.13 1.01 -9.42
CA THR A 92 10.41 2.10 -10.35
C THR A 92 9.11 2.69 -10.89
N LEU A 93 9.05 4.02 -10.98
CA LEU A 93 7.92 4.70 -11.61
C LEU A 93 7.98 4.66 -13.14
N ASN A 94 9.13 4.30 -13.74
CA ASN A 94 9.28 4.19 -15.19
C ASN A 94 8.39 3.12 -15.81
N ILE A 95 7.95 2.14 -15.02
CA ILE A 95 7.06 1.07 -15.49
C ILE A 95 5.58 1.47 -15.47
N ALA A 96 5.24 2.57 -14.78
CA ALA A 96 3.89 3.09 -14.73
C ALA A 96 3.54 3.84 -16.02
N LYS A 97 2.30 3.67 -16.50
CA LYS A 97 1.79 4.34 -17.71
C LYS A 97 1.86 5.85 -17.71
N GLU A 98 1.76 6.48 -16.54
CA GLU A 98 1.93 7.94 -16.41
C GLU A 98 3.32 8.41 -16.86
N ASN A 99 4.32 7.51 -16.84
CA ASN A 99 5.66 7.73 -17.35
C ASN A 99 5.95 6.96 -18.65
N ASN A 100 4.91 6.66 -19.43
CA ASN A 100 4.96 5.84 -20.65
C ASN A 100 5.40 4.37 -20.44
N GLY A 101 5.24 3.84 -19.22
CA GLY A 101 5.50 2.44 -18.93
C GLY A 101 4.33 1.50 -19.29
N PRO A 102 4.53 0.17 -19.18
CA PRO A 102 3.55 -0.82 -19.62
C PRO A 102 2.38 -1.10 -18.66
N VAL A 103 2.49 -0.78 -17.37
CA VAL A 103 1.48 -1.15 -16.36
C VAL A 103 0.86 0.05 -15.66
N ASP A 104 -0.32 -0.13 -15.06
CA ASP A 104 -0.98 0.95 -14.33
C ASP A 104 -0.27 1.29 -13.01
N ALA A 105 0.35 0.31 -12.34
CA ALA A 105 1.09 0.54 -11.10
C ALA A 105 2.25 -0.43 -10.82
N CYS A 106 3.22 0.02 -10.02
CA CYS A 106 4.29 -0.82 -9.48
C CYS A 106 4.02 -1.17 -8.00
N SER A 107 4.33 -2.39 -7.58
CA SER A 107 4.31 -2.77 -6.16
C SER A 107 5.33 -1.93 -5.38
N SER A 108 4.96 -1.38 -4.21
CA SER A 108 5.87 -0.54 -3.40
C SER A 108 6.41 -1.28 -2.18
N SER A 109 7.60 -1.86 -2.35
CA SER A 109 8.40 -2.39 -1.24
C SER A 109 8.89 -1.28 -0.30
N ARG A 110 9.15 -0.08 -0.83
CA ARG A 110 9.59 1.07 -0.02
C ARG A 110 8.51 1.56 0.92
N PHE A 111 7.23 1.49 0.55
CA PHE A 111 6.13 1.80 1.48
C PHE A 111 6.15 0.85 2.67
N HIS A 112 6.27 -0.46 2.42
CA HIS A 112 6.42 -1.48 3.47
C HIS A 112 7.61 -1.15 4.36
N ASP A 113 8.81 -1.00 3.78
CA ASP A 113 10.05 -0.78 4.54
C ASP A 113 9.99 0.47 5.41
N VAL A 114 9.61 1.61 4.81
CA VAL A 114 9.59 2.91 5.50
C VAL A 114 8.57 2.92 6.63
N ILE A 115 7.33 2.48 6.35
CA ILE A 115 6.25 2.54 7.35
C ILE A 115 6.47 1.50 8.45
N CYS A 116 6.84 0.26 8.10
CA CYS A 116 7.11 -0.76 9.11
C CYS A 116 8.30 -0.36 9.99
N GLN A 117 9.40 0.16 9.42
CA GLN A 117 10.54 0.62 10.20
C GLN A 117 10.16 1.76 11.16
N ALA A 118 9.38 2.74 10.71
CA ALA A 118 8.90 3.82 11.56
C ALA A 118 7.98 3.34 12.71
N LEU A 119 7.28 2.21 12.53
CA LEU A 119 6.41 1.61 13.54
C LEU A 119 7.16 0.69 14.51
N ILE A 120 8.29 0.09 14.13
CA ILE A 120 9.04 -0.84 14.99
C ILE A 120 10.24 -0.18 15.67
N ASP A 121 10.92 0.75 15.01
CA ASP A 121 12.16 1.35 15.49
C ASP A 121 12.10 2.88 15.36
N GLN A 122 11.98 3.50 16.52
CA GLN A 122 11.96 4.94 16.72
C GLN A 122 13.18 5.65 16.07
N ASN A 123 14.34 4.99 15.97
CA ASN A 123 15.54 5.56 15.36
C ASN A 123 15.54 5.50 13.83
N LYS A 124 14.60 4.76 13.22
CA LYS A 124 14.43 4.64 11.77
C LYS A 124 13.30 5.50 11.24
N PHE A 125 12.74 6.37 12.07
CA PHE A 125 11.77 7.35 11.64
C PHE A 125 12.42 8.40 10.74
N GLU A 126 12.06 8.40 9.47
CA GLU A 126 12.57 9.32 8.46
C GLU A 126 11.39 10.06 7.82
N LEU A 127 11.16 11.31 8.24
CA LEU A 127 9.96 12.06 7.87
C LEU A 127 9.82 12.25 6.36
N ASP A 128 10.92 12.57 5.67
CA ASP A 128 10.90 12.78 4.21
C ASP A 128 10.62 11.49 3.44
N HIS A 129 11.09 10.34 3.96
CA HIS A 129 10.76 9.04 3.38
C HIS A 129 9.27 8.72 3.56
N ILE A 130 8.70 8.99 4.74
CA ILE A 130 7.25 8.80 4.98
C ILE A 130 6.45 9.68 4.03
N LYS A 131 6.78 10.97 3.94
CA LYS A 131 6.13 11.92 3.03
C LYS A 131 6.17 11.44 1.59
N TYR A 132 7.32 10.93 1.13
CA TYR A 132 7.47 10.37 -0.21
C TYR A 132 6.54 9.18 -0.44
N VAL A 133 6.60 8.14 0.40
CA VAL A 133 5.86 6.89 0.15
C VAL A 133 4.34 7.07 0.24
N ILE A 134 3.85 8.01 1.06
CA ILE A 134 2.40 8.25 1.17
C ILE A 134 1.86 9.14 0.06
N SER A 135 2.70 9.96 -0.58
CA SER A 135 2.29 10.91 -1.63
C SER A 135 2.58 10.44 -3.05
N ALA A 136 3.46 9.45 -3.23
CA ALA A 136 3.72 8.84 -4.53
C ALA A 136 2.44 8.22 -5.13
N SER A 137 2.23 8.43 -6.43
CA SER A 137 1.14 7.87 -7.23
C SER A 137 1.60 6.65 -8.04
N ASN A 138 0.64 5.95 -8.67
CA ASN A 138 0.88 4.79 -9.54
C ASN A 138 1.69 3.68 -8.85
N LEU A 139 1.57 3.57 -7.53
CA LEU A 139 2.08 2.46 -6.74
C LEU A 139 0.93 1.64 -6.17
N VAL A 140 1.25 0.40 -5.81
CA VAL A 140 0.45 -0.43 -4.93
C VAL A 140 1.17 -0.49 -3.59
N ASN A 141 0.68 0.30 -2.63
CA ASN A 141 1.23 0.39 -1.29
C ASN A 141 0.70 -0.77 -0.44
N TYR A 142 1.56 -1.39 0.36
CA TYR A 142 1.18 -2.45 1.27
C TYR A 142 2.01 -2.41 2.56
N LEU A 143 1.41 -2.83 3.68
CA LEU A 143 2.14 -3.01 4.94
C LEU A 143 2.72 -4.41 5.06
N THR A 144 2.18 -5.38 4.34
CA THR A 144 2.68 -6.75 4.28
C THR A 144 2.32 -7.32 2.91
N SER A 145 3.13 -8.25 2.43
CA SER A 145 2.83 -9.07 1.26
C SER A 145 3.17 -10.52 1.55
N HIS A 146 2.96 -11.42 0.59
CA HIS A 146 3.40 -12.81 0.70
C HIS A 146 4.94 -12.95 0.80
N ASN A 147 5.70 -11.91 0.46
CA ASN A 147 7.17 -11.90 0.48
C ASN A 147 7.76 -11.32 1.78
N ASN A 148 6.94 -10.84 2.73
CA ASN A 148 7.40 -10.15 3.93
C ASN A 148 6.65 -10.64 5.17
N GLU A 149 7.33 -10.60 6.32
CA GLU A 149 6.71 -10.91 7.61
C GLU A 149 5.51 -10.00 7.91
N ARG A 150 4.51 -10.54 8.62
CA ARG A 150 3.32 -9.80 9.05
C ARG A 150 3.69 -8.61 9.89
N LEU A 151 3.05 -7.46 9.66
CA LEU A 151 3.30 -6.25 10.45
C LEU A 151 3.14 -6.49 11.97
N LEU A 152 2.07 -7.17 12.40
CA LEU A 152 1.86 -7.44 13.82
C LEU A 152 2.94 -8.38 14.39
N TYR A 153 3.43 -9.34 13.59
CA TYR A 153 4.56 -10.19 13.99
C TYR A 153 5.83 -9.36 14.16
N LEU A 154 6.16 -8.50 13.19
CA LEU A 154 7.32 -7.59 13.23
C LEU A 154 7.27 -6.67 14.45
N ILE A 155 6.10 -6.09 14.75
CA ILE A 155 5.92 -5.22 15.92
C ILE A 155 6.16 -5.98 17.23
N ASN A 156 5.61 -7.19 17.37
CA ASN A 156 5.76 -7.99 18.58
C ASN A 156 7.21 -8.45 18.80
N HIS A 157 7.91 -8.86 17.75
CA HIS A 157 9.23 -9.52 17.89
C HIS A 157 10.41 -8.57 17.69
N MET A 158 10.28 -7.59 16.80
CA MET A 158 11.34 -6.61 16.50
C MET A 158 11.06 -5.26 17.14
N GLY A 159 9.81 -4.81 17.11
CA GLY A 159 9.40 -3.53 17.69
C GLY A 159 9.34 -3.52 19.22
N LYS A 160 9.47 -4.69 19.85
CA LYS A 160 9.39 -4.93 21.31
C LYS A 160 8.17 -4.22 21.90
N ALA A 161 7.00 -4.43 21.29
CA ALA A 161 5.76 -3.89 21.80
C ALA A 161 5.62 -4.21 23.30
N TYR A 162 5.20 -3.23 24.10
CA TYR A 162 5.12 -3.39 25.55
C TYR A 162 4.07 -4.41 25.96
N ASP A 163 2.94 -4.38 25.26
CA ASP A 163 1.81 -5.27 25.42
C ASP A 163 1.03 -5.40 24.10
N GLU A 164 -0.05 -6.18 24.13
CA GLU A 164 -0.92 -6.38 22.96
C GLU A 164 -1.58 -5.07 22.52
N ASN A 165 -1.90 -4.14 23.44
CA ASN A 165 -2.54 -2.87 23.10
C ASN A 165 -1.59 -1.97 22.29
N ASP A 166 -0.32 -1.88 22.68
CA ASP A 166 0.72 -1.16 21.93
C ASP A 166 0.85 -1.73 20.51
N ALA A 167 0.89 -3.06 20.39
CA ALA A 167 1.04 -3.72 19.10
C ALA A 167 -0.12 -3.39 18.14
N PHE A 168 -1.37 -3.50 18.61
CA PHE A 168 -2.55 -3.17 17.81
C PHE A 168 -2.67 -1.67 17.52
N GLN A 169 -2.23 -0.81 18.44
CA GLN A 169 -2.22 0.64 18.23
C GLN A 169 -1.27 1.02 17.09
N ARG A 170 -0.10 0.39 17.00
CA ARG A 170 0.84 0.54 15.88
C ARG A 170 0.28 0.03 14.55
N VAL A 171 -0.38 -1.14 14.55
CA VAL A 171 -1.05 -1.65 13.34
C VAL A 171 -2.16 -0.70 12.91
N ARG A 172 -2.95 -0.16 13.85
CA ARG A 172 -3.98 0.85 13.57
C ARG A 172 -3.38 2.10 12.92
N LEU A 173 -2.24 2.61 13.40
CA LEU A 173 -1.55 3.74 12.76
C LEU A 173 -1.09 3.39 11.36
N GLY A 174 -0.48 2.21 11.15
CA GLY A 174 -0.11 1.72 9.82
C GLY A 174 -1.31 1.67 8.86
N ALA A 175 -2.45 1.14 9.33
CA ALA A 175 -3.69 1.07 8.57
C ALA A 175 -4.20 2.46 8.18
N ILE A 176 -4.18 3.43 9.10
CA ILE A 176 -4.52 4.83 8.81
C ILE A 176 -3.64 5.33 7.68
N VAL A 177 -2.30 5.24 7.83
CA VAL A 177 -1.35 5.75 6.83
C VAL A 177 -1.53 5.09 5.47
N LEU A 178 -1.74 3.77 5.41
CA LEU A 178 -2.00 3.03 4.18
C LEU A 178 -3.30 3.50 3.51
N MET A 179 -4.39 3.54 4.26
CA MET A 179 -5.70 3.86 3.71
C MET A 179 -5.83 5.34 3.34
N THR A 180 -5.00 6.20 3.93
CA THR A 180 -4.91 7.63 3.62
C THR A 180 -3.69 8.02 2.78
N SER A 181 -2.99 7.07 2.15
CA SER A 181 -1.99 7.38 1.09
C SER A 181 -2.64 7.64 -0.28
N VAL A 182 -1.91 8.31 -1.19
CA VAL A 182 -2.34 8.60 -2.57
C VAL A 182 -2.54 7.33 -3.38
N SER A 183 -1.54 6.46 -3.38
CA SER A 183 -1.49 5.20 -4.15
C SER A 183 -2.55 4.17 -3.74
N THR A 184 -2.68 3.11 -4.54
CA THR A 184 -3.64 2.02 -4.32
C THR A 184 -3.22 1.18 -3.12
N PRO A 185 -4.02 1.06 -2.04
CA PRO A 185 -3.67 0.22 -0.91
C PRO A 185 -3.96 -1.25 -1.22
N LEU A 186 -3.04 -2.12 -0.81
CA LEU A 186 -3.22 -3.56 -0.76
C LEU A 186 -3.20 -4.00 0.71
N ILE A 187 -4.24 -4.73 1.11
CA ILE A 187 -4.38 -5.35 2.43
C ILE A 187 -4.11 -6.84 2.24
N TRP A 188 -3.08 -7.37 2.89
CA TRP A 188 -2.78 -8.79 2.81
C TRP A 188 -3.70 -9.57 3.76
N GLN A 189 -4.33 -10.63 3.24
CA GLN A 189 -5.39 -11.37 3.93
C GLN A 189 -5.04 -11.69 5.39
N GLY A 190 -5.84 -11.25 6.36
CA GLY A 190 -5.60 -11.46 7.80
C GLY A 190 -4.91 -10.30 8.52
N ASP A 191 -4.31 -9.34 7.80
CA ASP A 191 -3.75 -8.12 8.42
C ASP A 191 -4.86 -7.26 9.04
N GLU A 192 -6.05 -7.25 8.42
CA GLU A 192 -7.18 -6.43 8.83
C GLU A 192 -7.72 -6.79 10.21
N PHE A 193 -7.44 -8.01 10.69
CA PHE A 193 -7.78 -8.44 12.04
C PHE A 193 -6.56 -8.87 12.84
N GLY A 194 -5.35 -8.56 12.40
CA GLY A 194 -4.13 -8.74 13.20
C GLY A 194 -3.65 -10.18 13.28
N GLU A 195 -3.50 -10.87 12.15
CA GLU A 195 -2.78 -12.15 12.10
C GLU A 195 -1.26 -11.92 12.27
N ALA A 196 -0.70 -12.35 13.39
CA ALA A 196 0.73 -12.17 13.74
C ALA A 196 1.61 -13.36 13.29
N ARG A 197 1.38 -13.88 12.10
CA ARG A 197 2.05 -15.09 11.65
C ARG A 197 3.51 -14.84 11.23
N ASN A 198 4.40 -15.68 11.73
CA ASN A 198 5.79 -15.81 11.30
C ASN A 198 5.85 -16.57 9.96
N LEU A 199 6.47 -16.00 8.93
CA LEU A 199 6.82 -16.70 7.70
C LEU A 199 8.06 -17.57 7.92
N GLY A 200 9.13 -16.99 8.43
CA GLY A 200 10.37 -17.68 8.81
C GLY A 200 11.34 -17.85 7.65
N ASN A 201 12.55 -18.36 7.96
CA ASN A 201 13.64 -18.45 6.99
C ASN A 201 13.57 -19.70 6.07
N ASP A 202 12.70 -20.67 6.37
CA ASP A 202 12.59 -21.91 5.61
C ASP A 202 11.59 -21.78 4.47
N ASN A 203 11.99 -22.19 3.25
CA ASN A 203 11.22 -22.26 2.00
C ASN A 203 9.74 -21.89 2.15
N TYR A 204 9.45 -20.59 1.98
CA TYR A 204 8.14 -19.94 2.10
C TYR A 204 6.99 -20.75 1.46
N HIS A 205 7.27 -21.44 0.35
CA HIS A 205 6.30 -22.26 -0.40
C HIS A 205 5.90 -23.59 0.26
N ARG A 206 6.53 -24.01 1.36
CA ARG A 206 6.23 -25.28 2.05
C ARG A 206 5.37 -25.12 3.30
N LYS A 207 5.24 -23.90 3.84
CA LYS A 207 4.47 -23.66 5.06
C LYS A 207 2.99 -23.52 4.70
N LYS A 208 2.13 -24.38 5.25
CA LYS A 208 0.67 -24.22 5.11
C LYS A 208 0.21 -23.08 6.02
N LEU A 209 -0.06 -21.92 5.43
CA LEU A 209 -0.52 -20.72 6.14
C LEU A 209 -2.05 -20.62 5.99
N LEU A 210 -2.81 -21.41 6.76
CA LEU A 210 -4.28 -21.37 6.75
C LEU A 210 -4.79 -20.12 7.47
N MET A 211 -5.90 -19.52 7.08
CA MET A 211 -6.43 -18.33 7.77
C MET A 211 -6.82 -18.62 9.23
N GLU A 212 -6.44 -17.76 10.18
CA GLU A 212 -6.75 -17.95 11.62
C GLU A 212 -8.08 -17.32 12.04
N TRP A 213 -9.19 -17.87 11.56
CA TRP A 213 -10.53 -17.33 11.80
C TRP A 213 -10.90 -17.18 13.29
N ALA A 214 -10.34 -17.99 14.19
CA ALA A 214 -10.57 -17.90 15.64
C ALA A 214 -10.11 -16.56 16.24
N LEU A 215 -9.20 -15.83 15.58
CA LEU A 215 -8.81 -14.49 16.00
C LEU A 215 -10.00 -13.53 16.02
N MET A 216 -10.97 -13.72 15.12
CA MET A 216 -12.19 -12.92 15.08
C MET A 216 -13.13 -13.16 16.26
N GLU A 217 -12.85 -14.08 17.18
CA GLU A 217 -13.61 -14.20 18.43
C GLU A 217 -13.15 -13.17 19.48
N LYS A 218 -11.90 -12.69 19.38
CA LYS A 218 -11.31 -11.72 20.30
C LYS A 218 -11.78 -10.29 19.99
N GLU A 219 -12.11 -9.55 21.05
CA GLU A 219 -12.61 -8.17 20.92
C GLU A 219 -11.60 -7.24 20.24
N GLN A 220 -10.32 -7.35 20.59
CA GLN A 220 -9.27 -6.50 20.03
C GLN A 220 -9.08 -6.68 18.51
N ASN A 221 -9.11 -7.92 18.03
CA ASN A 221 -9.07 -8.25 16.60
C ASN A 221 -10.32 -7.74 15.86
N LYS A 222 -11.52 -7.89 16.45
CA LYS A 222 -12.76 -7.30 15.91
C LYS A 222 -12.66 -5.76 15.82
N ASN A 223 -12.06 -5.12 16.82
CA ASN A 223 -11.88 -3.66 16.83
C ASN A 223 -10.93 -3.19 15.73
N LEU A 224 -9.85 -3.94 15.48
CA LEU A 224 -8.97 -3.68 14.34
C LEU A 224 -9.70 -3.87 13.01
N TYR A 225 -10.45 -4.96 12.87
CA TYR A 225 -11.28 -5.22 11.68
C TYR A 225 -12.26 -4.07 11.41
N ASN A 226 -12.95 -3.59 12.45
CA ASN A 226 -13.85 -2.43 12.33
C ASN A 226 -13.09 -1.14 11.97
N THR A 227 -11.85 -0.98 12.43
CA THR A 227 -11.00 0.15 12.02
C THR A 227 -10.71 0.10 10.52
N PHE A 228 -10.28 -1.04 9.99
CA PHE A 228 -10.09 -1.22 8.55
C PHE A 228 -11.38 -0.98 7.76
N LYS A 229 -12.51 -1.52 8.23
CA LYS A 229 -13.82 -1.29 7.61
C LYS A 229 -14.14 0.20 7.51
N HIS A 230 -14.02 0.95 8.61
CA HIS A 230 -14.28 2.39 8.61
C HIS A 230 -13.29 3.15 7.70
N LEU A 231 -12.02 2.77 7.65
CA LEU A 231 -11.04 3.39 6.75
C LEU A 231 -11.33 3.08 5.27
N ILE A 232 -11.80 1.88 4.95
CA ILE A 232 -12.25 1.52 3.60
C ILE A 232 -13.47 2.34 3.22
N GLU A 233 -14.43 2.50 4.13
CA GLU A 233 -15.60 3.34 3.91
C GLU A 233 -15.23 4.81 3.68
N LEU A 234 -14.32 5.37 4.48
CA LEU A 234 -13.76 6.71 4.27
C LEU A 234 -13.15 6.84 2.87
N ARG A 235 -12.30 5.87 2.52
CA ARG A 235 -11.58 5.91 1.25
C ARG A 235 -12.53 5.86 0.07
N HIS A 236 -13.54 5.00 0.13
CA HIS A 236 -14.54 4.85 -0.92
C HIS A 236 -15.47 6.06 -1.03
N LYS A 237 -16.02 6.54 0.09
CA LYS A 237 -17.07 7.57 0.09
C LYS A 237 -16.52 9.00 -0.08
N ILE A 238 -15.32 9.26 0.42
CA ILE A 238 -14.78 10.62 0.53
C ILE A 238 -13.49 10.77 -0.27
N ILE A 239 -12.45 9.98 0.01
CA ILE A 239 -11.13 10.15 -0.62
C ILE A 239 -11.19 9.91 -2.14
N ASN A 240 -11.81 8.83 -2.58
CA ASN A 240 -11.85 8.42 -3.98
C ASN A 240 -13.03 9.03 -4.77
N LYS A 241 -13.80 9.94 -4.16
CA LYS A 241 -14.96 10.54 -4.83
C LYS A 241 -14.53 11.35 -6.06
N GLU A 242 -13.30 11.87 -6.06
CA GLU A 242 -12.81 12.82 -7.05
C GLU A 242 -11.48 12.39 -7.65
N LYS A 243 -11.25 12.76 -8.91
CA LYS A 243 -10.16 12.21 -9.74
C LYS A 243 -8.77 12.69 -9.34
N TYR A 244 -8.65 13.79 -8.61
CA TYR A 244 -7.37 14.38 -8.22
C TYR A 244 -7.04 14.05 -6.77
N ASN A 245 -6.00 13.26 -6.58
CA ASN A 245 -5.64 12.73 -5.28
C ASN A 245 -4.26 13.26 -4.84
N LYS A 246 -4.25 14.42 -4.17
CA LYS A 246 -3.01 15.06 -3.70
C LYS A 246 -2.95 15.10 -2.18
N ILE A 247 -1.73 15.06 -1.67
CA ILE A 247 -1.43 15.33 -0.26
C ILE A 247 -0.81 16.71 -0.14
N ASN A 248 -1.27 17.49 0.84
CA ASN A 248 -0.60 18.71 1.28
C ASN A 248 -0.19 18.58 2.75
N PHE A 249 1.12 18.57 2.99
CA PHE A 249 1.74 18.51 4.31
C PHE A 249 1.77 19.93 4.90
N PHE A 250 1.06 20.15 6.01
CA PHE A 250 0.93 21.49 6.61
C PHE A 250 1.56 21.58 8.00
N TYR A 251 1.86 20.43 8.62
CA TYR A 251 2.54 20.36 9.91
C TYR A 251 3.53 19.20 9.94
N GLU A 252 4.78 19.52 10.26
CA GLU A 252 5.91 18.62 10.23
C GLU A 252 6.74 18.84 11.49
N ASN A 253 6.96 17.80 12.29
CA ASN A 253 7.83 17.85 13.44
C ASN A 253 8.59 16.52 13.57
N SER A 254 9.82 16.48 13.05
CA SER A 254 10.65 15.28 13.06
C SER A 254 11.09 14.88 14.47
N GLU A 255 11.38 15.84 15.36
CA GLU A 255 11.79 15.58 16.75
C GLU A 255 10.68 14.87 17.53
N HIS A 256 9.45 15.35 17.41
CA HIS A 256 8.29 14.76 18.05
C HIS A 256 7.64 13.64 17.24
N ARG A 257 8.14 13.38 16.02
CA ARG A 257 7.62 12.41 15.04
C ARG A 257 6.14 12.57 14.74
N ILE A 258 5.74 13.84 14.60
CA ILE A 258 4.39 14.22 14.21
C ILE A 258 4.39 14.67 12.76
N LEU A 259 3.43 14.16 12.01
CA LEU A 259 3.12 14.62 10.66
C LEU A 259 1.61 14.86 10.59
N ALA A 260 1.20 16.01 10.04
CA ALA A 260 -0.18 16.24 9.67
C ALA A 260 -0.31 16.73 8.23
N TYR A 261 -1.29 16.17 7.53
CA TYR A 261 -1.50 16.41 6.13
C TYR A 261 -2.98 16.38 5.75
N THR A 262 -3.28 17.03 4.64
CA THR A 262 -4.61 17.03 4.04
C THR A 262 -4.65 16.09 2.85
N ARG A 263 -5.80 15.45 2.63
CA ARG A 263 -6.18 14.87 1.34
C ARG A 263 -7.13 15.84 0.65
N LEU A 264 -6.66 16.45 -0.43
CA LEU A 264 -7.38 17.52 -1.12
C LEU A 264 -8.40 16.97 -2.12
N ASN A 265 -9.55 17.62 -2.17
CA ASN A 265 -10.56 17.44 -3.20
C ASN A 265 -10.80 18.80 -3.91
N ASN A 266 -10.86 18.82 -5.25
CA ASN A 266 -10.83 20.04 -6.09
C ASN A 266 -12.08 20.93 -5.99
N ILE A 267 -13.09 20.57 -5.19
CA ILE A 267 -14.29 21.36 -5.02
C ILE A 267 -14.50 21.57 -3.53
N ASN A 268 -14.14 22.77 -3.06
CA ASN A 268 -14.59 23.39 -1.82
C ASN A 268 -15.28 22.47 -0.77
N ILE A 269 -14.59 22.28 0.37
CA ILE A 269 -15.16 22.07 1.72
C ILE A 269 -15.22 20.62 2.26
N GLU A 270 -14.32 19.70 1.91
CA GLU A 270 -14.04 18.52 2.76
C GLU A 270 -12.55 18.21 2.79
N ASP A 271 -11.78 19.02 3.54
CA ASP A 271 -10.42 18.65 3.89
C ASP A 271 -10.48 17.47 4.86
N ILE A 272 -9.97 16.31 4.46
CA ILE A 272 -9.64 15.25 5.41
C ILE A 272 -8.27 15.61 5.96
N VAL A 273 -8.17 15.82 7.27
CA VAL A 273 -6.90 16.01 7.96
C VAL A 273 -6.48 14.71 8.62
N VAL A 274 -5.30 14.22 8.27
CA VAL A 274 -4.68 13.08 8.95
C VAL A 274 -3.57 13.61 9.85
N ILE A 275 -3.54 13.16 11.10
CA ILE A 275 -2.49 13.46 12.06
C ILE A 275 -1.91 12.14 12.54
N THR A 276 -0.59 11.99 12.45
CA THR A 276 0.12 10.78 12.87
C THR A 276 1.10 11.11 13.99
N ASN A 277 1.13 10.31 15.04
CA ASN A 277 2.15 10.30 16.06
C ASN A 277 2.95 8.99 15.98
N PHE A 278 4.15 9.02 15.41
CA PHE A 278 5.04 7.84 15.37
C PHE A 278 5.96 7.74 16.60
N ALA A 279 5.76 8.58 17.61
CA ALA A 279 6.51 8.49 18.85
C ALA A 279 5.86 7.48 19.81
N ASN A 280 6.69 6.82 20.61
CA ASN A 280 6.26 5.92 21.68
C ASN A 280 5.88 6.67 22.97
N GLU A 281 5.49 7.93 22.85
CA GLU A 281 5.16 8.78 23.98
C GLU A 281 3.80 9.44 23.77
N LYS A 282 3.08 9.58 24.89
CA LYS A 282 1.83 10.31 24.92
C LYS A 282 2.14 11.81 24.79
N LYS A 283 1.44 12.49 23.88
CA LYS A 283 1.45 13.95 23.80
C LYS A 283 0.19 14.49 24.47
N ILE A 284 0.35 15.45 25.38
CA ILE A 284 -0.77 16.07 26.12
C ILE A 284 -0.92 17.51 25.65
N LYS A 285 -2.14 17.91 25.28
CA LYS A 285 -2.47 19.24 24.77
C LYS A 285 -1.51 19.70 23.67
N TYR A 286 -1.13 18.77 22.80
CA TYR A 286 -0.21 19.02 21.70
C TYR A 286 -0.81 20.02 20.72
N GLU A 287 0.01 20.96 20.23
CA GLU A 287 -0.45 21.99 19.30
C GLU A 287 -0.05 21.65 17.86
N ILE A 288 -1.05 21.38 17.02
CA ILE A 288 -0.90 21.32 15.57
C ILE A 288 -1.23 22.70 15.01
N LYS A 289 -0.20 23.40 14.52
CA LYS A 289 -0.30 24.75 13.95
C LYS A 289 -0.59 24.68 12.45
N ASN A 290 -0.92 25.83 11.85
CA ASN A 290 -1.22 25.99 10.42
C ASN A 290 -2.38 25.09 9.95
N PHE A 291 -3.33 24.82 10.84
CA PHE A 291 -4.48 23.99 10.55
C PHE A 291 -5.35 24.65 9.45
N PRO A 292 -5.82 23.91 8.43
CA PRO A 292 -6.42 24.50 7.23
C PRO A 292 -7.66 25.36 7.50
N HIS A 293 -8.53 24.95 8.43
CA HIS A 293 -9.73 25.70 8.79
C HIS A 293 -10.05 25.66 10.29
N ASN A 294 -10.50 26.80 10.81
CA ASN A 294 -11.14 26.88 12.12
C ASN A 294 -12.52 26.20 12.11
N GLY A 295 -13.02 25.86 13.30
CA GLY A 295 -14.35 25.27 13.50
C GLY A 295 -14.28 23.86 14.10
N GLN A 296 -15.39 23.13 13.99
CA GLN A 296 -15.52 21.78 14.52
C GLN A 296 -15.11 20.72 13.49
N TRP A 297 -14.39 19.73 13.99
CA TRP A 297 -13.87 18.61 13.24
C TRP A 297 -14.21 17.33 13.97
N ILE A 298 -14.63 16.29 13.24
CA ILE A 298 -15.00 14.99 13.81
C ILE A 298 -13.94 13.98 13.41
N ASP A 299 -13.40 13.23 14.38
CA ASP A 299 -12.56 12.07 14.09
C ASP A 299 -13.42 10.94 13.53
N TRP A 300 -13.18 10.58 12.28
CA TRP A 300 -13.92 9.55 11.54
C TRP A 300 -13.92 8.19 12.26
N LEU A 301 -12.87 7.88 13.02
CA LEU A 301 -12.74 6.57 13.65
C LEU A 301 -13.42 6.49 15.01
N THR A 302 -13.52 7.60 15.75
CA THR A 302 -14.02 7.61 17.14
C THR A 302 -15.28 8.44 17.34
N ASN A 303 -15.64 9.30 16.36
CA ASN A 303 -16.65 10.36 16.47
C ASN A 303 -16.33 11.44 17.51
N ASP A 304 -15.10 11.50 18.02
CA ASP A 304 -14.68 12.58 18.91
C ASP A 304 -14.70 13.93 18.17
N ILE A 305 -15.18 14.97 18.84
CA ILE A 305 -15.25 16.33 18.30
C ILE A 305 -14.05 17.14 18.78
N TYR A 306 -13.39 17.79 17.84
CA TYR A 306 -12.25 18.66 18.04
C TYR A 306 -12.57 20.08 17.54
N THR A 307 -12.20 21.09 18.33
CA THR A 307 -12.40 22.50 17.95
C THR A 307 -11.05 23.13 17.60
N VAL A 308 -10.98 23.70 16.40
CA VAL A 308 -9.81 24.42 15.89
C VAL A 308 -10.06 25.91 15.99
N ASN A 309 -9.15 26.63 16.65
CA ASN A 309 -9.20 28.07 16.83
C ASN A 309 -7.86 28.69 16.44
N ASN A 310 -7.90 29.83 15.74
CA ASN A 310 -6.70 30.55 15.27
C ASN A 310 -5.72 29.65 14.49
N SER A 311 -6.25 28.73 13.68
CA SER A 311 -5.49 27.72 12.91
C SER A 311 -4.61 26.82 13.78
N ILE A 312 -5.00 26.62 15.04
CA ILE A 312 -4.33 25.72 15.99
C ILE A 312 -5.35 24.71 16.50
N LEU A 313 -5.01 23.42 16.34
CA LEU A 313 -5.69 22.33 17.02
C LEU A 313 -4.89 21.93 18.26
N LYS A 314 -5.57 21.82 19.40
CA LYS A 314 -5.02 21.25 20.63
C LYS A 314 -5.66 19.89 20.87
N LEU A 315 -4.84 18.85 21.01
CA LEU A 315 -5.32 17.50 21.22
C LEU A 315 -4.34 16.65 22.04
N ASP A 316 -4.87 15.60 22.65
CA ASP A 316 -4.05 14.53 23.24
C ASP A 316 -3.83 13.43 22.19
N LEU A 317 -2.60 12.94 22.08
CA LEU A 317 -2.23 11.83 21.19
C LEU A 317 -1.63 10.70 22.04
N LYS A 318 -2.16 9.49 21.91
CA LYS A 318 -1.54 8.29 22.50
C LYS A 318 -0.21 7.98 21.79
N PRO A 319 0.68 7.15 22.39
CA PRO A 319 1.78 6.54 21.65
C PRO A 319 1.26 5.87 20.37
N PHE A 320 1.94 6.05 19.24
CA PHE A 320 1.53 5.47 17.96
C PHE A 320 0.07 5.77 17.55
N ASP A 321 -0.42 6.97 17.87
CA ASP A 321 -1.79 7.37 17.54
C ASP A 321 -1.94 7.98 16.16
N GLY A 322 -3.13 7.82 15.59
CA GLY A 322 -3.53 8.41 14.32
C GLY A 322 -4.94 8.95 14.43
N LYS A 323 -5.14 10.16 13.88
CA LYS A 323 -6.43 10.85 13.81
C LYS A 323 -6.78 11.11 12.35
N VAL A 324 -8.05 10.90 12.01
CA VAL A 324 -8.57 11.18 10.67
C VAL A 324 -9.77 12.09 10.81
N LEU A 325 -9.52 13.39 10.74
CA LEU A 325 -10.48 14.44 11.03
C LEU A 325 -11.19 14.89 9.75
N ILE A 326 -12.50 15.03 9.84
CA ILE A 326 -13.35 15.58 8.78
C ILE A 326 -14.06 16.81 9.32
N LYS A 327 -14.07 17.89 8.53
CA LYS A 327 -14.74 19.12 8.90
C LYS A 327 -16.25 18.90 9.01
N GLN A 328 -16.85 19.33 10.12
CA GLN A 328 -18.30 19.33 10.29
C GLN A 328 -18.87 20.54 9.52
N LYS A 329 -19.86 20.29 8.64
CA LYS A 329 -20.52 21.34 7.85
C LYS A 329 -21.52 22.13 8.68
#